data_AF-A0A534NWC5-F1
#
_entry.id   AF-A0A534NWC5-F1
#
_cell.length_a   1.000
_cell.length_b   1.000
_cell.length_c   1.000
_cell.angle_alpha   90.00
_cell.angle_beta   90.00
_cell.angle_gamma   90.00
#
_symmetry.space_group_name_H-M   'P 1'
#
loop_
_entity.id
_entity.type
_entity.pdbx_description
1 polymer ?
#
loop_
_entity_poly.entity_id
_entity_poly.type
_entity_poly.pdbx_seq_one_letter_code
_entity_poly.pdbx_strand_id
1 'polypeptide(L)'
;MPHNPAREAFLLWLAVLAALAILQLLGLAVPLIHQLVGAAAVAAFLWTPLRMLERRGQDAHDAGWRFDKLGTDLAYALLACALILPPFALAFSWFMDALPGLSPAHARLLGPYVGRAHPLRFTLGPDPWELLGRIAGNAAVAFGEEFFYRGYVTLRLEERWPPVRRILGAPMGKAALLAAVLFALGHLLEPAPWRLFVFFPALIFAWLRARTGTIVGAAICHFIFNVTLLLLERAAFA
;
A
#
# COMPACT_ATOMS: atom_id res chain seq x y z
N MET A 1 17.08 -2.02 28.31
CA MET A 1 16.76 -3.35 27.76
C MET A 1 17.39 -3.44 26.38
N PRO A 2 18.00 -4.57 25.96
CA PRO A 2 18.49 -4.66 24.59
C PRO A 2 17.31 -4.43 23.63
N HIS A 3 17.39 -3.36 22.84
CA HIS A 3 16.33 -2.96 21.92
C HIS A 3 16.16 -4.05 20.86
N ASN A 4 15.09 -4.83 20.94
CA ASN A 4 14.75 -5.78 19.88
C ASN A 4 14.09 -5.00 18.74
N PRO A 5 14.75 -4.81 17.58
CA PRO A 5 14.28 -3.92 16.54
C PRO A 5 12.97 -4.42 15.90
N ALA A 6 12.79 -5.74 15.78
CA ALA A 6 11.55 -6.32 15.30
C ALA A 6 10.36 -6.07 16.25
N ARG A 7 10.59 -6.16 17.57
CA ARG A 7 9.57 -5.85 18.58
C ARG A 7 9.20 -4.37 18.53
N GLU A 8 10.17 -3.48 18.38
CA GLU A 8 9.94 -2.04 18.24
C GLU A 8 9.09 -1.71 17.00
N ALA A 9 9.43 -2.31 15.84
CA ALA A 9 8.66 -2.13 14.61
C ALA A 9 7.21 -2.59 14.76
N PHE A 10 7.01 -3.78 15.36
CA PHE A 10 5.67 -4.33 15.59
C PHE A 10 4.85 -3.48 16.57
N LEU A 11 5.46 -3.03 17.68
CA LEU A 11 4.78 -2.18 18.65
C LEU A 11 4.42 -0.81 18.07
N LEU A 12 5.29 -0.22 17.24
CA LEU A 12 4.97 1.02 16.54
C LEU A 12 3.82 0.82 15.55
N TRP A 13 3.87 -0.24 14.74
CA TRP A 13 2.80 -0.61 13.83
C TRP A 13 1.47 -0.77 14.57
N LEU A 14 1.47 -1.51 15.68
CA LEU A 14 0.27 -1.73 16.49
C LEU A 14 -0.25 -0.41 17.08
N ALA A 15 0.62 0.46 17.58
CA ALA A 15 0.23 1.74 18.13
C ALA A 15 -0.38 2.68 17.07
N VAL A 16 0.23 2.74 15.87
CA VAL A 16 -0.31 3.54 14.76
C VAL A 16 -1.67 3.00 14.32
N LEU A 17 -1.81 1.69 14.13
CA LEU A 17 -3.11 1.11 13.75
C LEU A 17 -4.17 1.27 14.83
N ALA A 18 -3.82 1.11 16.11
CA ALA A 18 -4.76 1.33 17.19
C ALA A 18 -5.25 2.78 17.20
N ALA A 19 -4.35 3.76 17.01
CA ALA A 19 -4.72 5.17 16.93
C ALA A 19 -5.64 5.46 15.73
N LEU A 20 -5.33 4.90 14.56
CA LEU A 20 -6.17 5.06 13.36
C LEU A 20 -7.53 4.36 13.49
N ALA A 21 -7.58 3.18 14.13
CA ALA A 21 -8.82 2.47 14.41
C ALA A 21 -9.72 3.30 15.35
N ILE A 22 -9.15 3.86 16.43
CA ILE A 22 -9.88 4.75 17.34
C ILE A 22 -10.41 5.96 16.58
N LEU A 23 -9.57 6.59 15.74
CA LEU A 23 -9.97 7.75 14.95
C LEU A 23 -11.11 7.41 13.97
N GLN A 24 -11.05 6.23 13.34
CA GLN A 24 -12.10 5.75 12.44
C GLN A 24 -13.41 5.48 13.17
N LEU A 25 -13.36 4.87 14.37
CA LEU A 25 -14.53 4.66 15.23
C LEU A 25 -15.15 5.99 15.67
N LEU A 26 -14.33 6.97 16.06
CA LEU A 26 -14.81 8.33 16.38
C LEU A 26 -15.42 9.02 15.15
N GLY A 27 -14.86 8.77 13.96
CA GLY A 27 -15.38 9.25 12.69
C GLY A 27 -16.81 8.74 12.39
N LEU A 28 -17.22 7.60 12.93
CA LEU A 28 -18.61 7.12 12.79
C LEU A 28 -19.62 8.04 13.48
N ALA A 29 -19.22 8.69 14.58
CA ALA A 29 -20.06 9.61 15.33
C ALA A 29 -19.90 11.07 14.88
N VAL A 30 -18.73 11.45 14.37
CA VAL A 30 -18.39 12.84 14.03
C VAL A 30 -17.93 12.94 12.57
N PRO A 31 -18.77 13.43 11.63
CA PRO A 31 -18.43 13.49 10.21
C PRO A 31 -17.15 14.26 9.89
N LEU A 32 -16.85 15.33 10.64
CA LEU A 32 -15.60 16.08 10.50
C LEU A 32 -14.38 15.21 10.79
N ILE A 33 -14.44 14.34 11.81
CA ILE A 33 -13.34 13.41 12.13
C ILE A 33 -13.19 12.41 10.99
N HIS A 34 -14.29 11.88 10.45
CA HIS A 34 -14.25 10.95 9.32
C HIS A 34 -13.49 11.52 8.11
N GLN A 35 -13.72 12.79 7.77
CA GLN A 35 -13.03 13.46 6.67
C GLN A 35 -11.51 13.62 6.89
N LEU A 36 -11.06 13.62 8.16
CA LEU A 36 -9.66 13.81 8.53
C LEU A 36 -8.88 12.50 8.66
N VAL A 37 -9.54 11.33 8.69
CA VAL A 37 -8.88 10.03 8.92
C VAL A 37 -7.76 9.77 7.91
N GLY A 38 -8.01 10.01 6.61
CA GLY A 38 -7.02 9.79 5.56
C GLY A 38 -5.78 10.70 5.72
N ALA A 39 -5.99 11.98 6.00
CA ALA A 39 -4.91 12.92 6.26
C ALA A 39 -4.11 12.55 7.53
N ALA A 40 -4.81 12.12 8.58
CA ALA A 40 -4.19 11.64 9.81
C ALA A 40 -3.36 10.37 9.58
N ALA A 41 -3.81 9.45 8.73
CA ALA A 41 -3.06 8.27 8.35
C ALA A 41 -1.75 8.62 7.62
N VAL A 42 -1.81 9.49 6.61
CA VAL A 42 -0.62 9.99 5.91
C VAL A 42 0.34 10.67 6.89
N ALA A 43 -0.16 11.56 7.75
CA ALA A 43 0.65 12.24 8.74
C ALA A 43 1.31 11.25 9.71
N ALA A 44 0.57 10.24 10.19
CA ALA A 44 1.11 9.20 11.08
C ALA A 44 2.20 8.38 10.38
N PHE A 45 1.97 7.94 9.14
CA PHE A 45 2.93 7.16 8.37
C PHE A 45 4.18 7.93 7.95
N LEU A 46 4.12 9.26 7.88
CA LEU A 46 5.31 10.10 7.64
C LEU A 46 6.04 10.48 8.92
N TRP A 47 5.30 10.96 9.92
CA TRP A 47 5.87 11.54 11.13
C TRP A 47 6.43 10.49 12.10
N THR A 48 5.69 9.39 12.32
CA THR A 48 6.10 8.37 13.30
C THR A 48 7.42 7.69 12.96
N PRO A 49 7.69 7.21 11.73
CA PRO A 49 8.97 6.59 11.41
C PRO A 49 10.11 7.62 11.47
N LEU A 50 9.88 8.84 11.01
CA LEU A 50 10.89 9.90 11.07
C LEU A 50 11.35 10.18 12.51
N ARG A 51 10.40 10.31 13.45
CA ARG A 51 10.74 10.48 14.87
C ARG A 51 11.47 9.29 15.46
N MET A 52 11.13 8.07 15.05
CA MET A 52 11.83 6.88 15.54
C MET A 52 13.25 6.77 14.98
N LEU A 53 13.47 7.16 13.72
CA LEU A 53 14.80 7.24 13.12
C LEU A 53 15.67 8.28 13.84
N GLU A 54 15.15 9.48 14.07
CA GLU A 54 15.90 10.56 14.75
C GLU A 54 16.32 10.20 16.17
N ARG A 55 15.47 9.49 16.92
CA ARG A 55 15.81 8.96 18.26
C ARG A 55 17.02 8.02 18.26
N ARG A 56 17.39 7.51 17.08
CA ARG A 56 18.50 6.60 16.86
C ARG A 56 19.68 7.27 16.14
N GLY A 57 19.63 8.58 15.94
CA GLY A 57 20.64 9.33 15.16
C GLY A 57 20.62 8.99 13.66
N GLN A 58 19.48 8.51 13.16
CA GLN A 58 19.24 8.22 11.75
C GLN A 58 18.31 9.28 11.14
N ASP A 59 18.26 9.34 9.82
CA ASP A 59 17.35 10.20 9.07
C ASP A 59 16.49 9.43 8.06
N ALA A 60 15.67 10.14 7.27
CA ALA A 60 14.80 9.52 6.29
C ALA A 60 15.56 8.76 5.17
N HIS A 61 16.80 9.17 4.85
CA HIS A 61 17.61 8.52 3.82
C HIS A 61 18.01 7.10 4.22
N ASP A 62 18.23 6.84 5.52
CA ASP A 62 18.51 5.49 6.05
C ASP A 62 17.36 4.51 5.81
N ALA A 63 16.12 5.03 5.82
CA ALA A 63 14.91 4.29 5.49
C ALA A 63 14.59 4.33 3.98
N GLY A 64 15.51 4.76 3.13
CA GLY A 64 15.35 4.71 1.67
C GLY A 64 14.51 5.84 1.08
N TRP A 65 14.15 6.88 1.85
CA TRP A 65 13.61 8.12 1.29
C TRP A 65 14.73 8.86 0.56
N ARG A 66 15.03 8.42 -0.66
CA ARG A 66 16.12 8.97 -1.48
C ARG A 66 15.70 9.02 -2.95
N PHE A 67 16.09 10.08 -3.62
CA PHE A 67 15.78 10.32 -5.05
C PHE A 67 17.03 10.24 -5.94
N ASP A 68 18.17 9.83 -5.39
CA ASP A 68 19.44 9.66 -6.10
C ASP A 68 19.38 8.61 -7.22
N LYS A 69 18.37 7.72 -7.19
CA LYS A 69 18.16 6.67 -8.19
C LYS A 69 16.85 6.80 -8.96
N LEU A 70 16.26 8.00 -9.02
CA LEU A 70 14.93 8.23 -9.61
C LEU A 70 14.73 7.60 -10.99
N GLY A 71 15.71 7.68 -11.90
CA GLY A 71 15.61 7.06 -13.22
C GLY A 71 15.51 5.53 -13.17
N THR A 72 16.27 4.89 -12.26
CA THR A 72 16.22 3.44 -12.04
C THR A 72 14.91 3.04 -11.35
N ASP A 73 14.49 3.81 -10.35
CA ASP A 73 13.23 3.62 -9.64
C ASP A 73 12.03 3.69 -10.59
N LEU A 74 11.98 4.72 -11.44
CA LEU A 74 10.95 4.89 -12.45
C LEU A 74 10.96 3.74 -13.45
N ALA A 75 12.13 3.34 -13.95
CA ALA A 75 12.24 2.24 -14.91
C ALA A 75 11.68 0.91 -14.33
N TYR A 76 12.07 0.53 -13.11
CA TYR A 76 11.56 -0.69 -12.49
C TYR A 76 10.08 -0.59 -12.10
N ALA A 77 9.62 0.56 -11.62
CA ALA A 77 8.20 0.78 -11.31
C ALA A 77 7.33 0.63 -12.57
N LEU A 78 7.71 1.29 -13.67
CA LEU A 78 7.00 1.20 -14.94
C LEU A 78 7.07 -0.21 -15.54
N LEU A 79 8.21 -0.89 -15.42
CA LEU A 79 8.33 -2.29 -15.84
C LEU A 79 7.38 -3.19 -15.04
N ALA A 80 7.33 -3.04 -13.72
CA ALA A 80 6.39 -3.78 -12.88
C ALA A 80 4.94 -3.47 -13.27
N CYS A 81 4.60 -2.21 -13.51
CA CYS A 81 3.27 -1.80 -13.97
C CYS A 81 2.92 -2.43 -15.34
N ALA A 82 3.83 -2.37 -16.31
CA ALA A 82 3.61 -2.94 -17.64
C ALA A 82 3.43 -4.46 -17.62
N LEU A 83 4.09 -5.16 -16.69
CA LEU A 83 3.98 -6.61 -16.55
C LEU A 83 2.72 -7.04 -15.76
N ILE A 84 2.28 -6.25 -14.79
CA ILE A 84 1.25 -6.65 -13.83
C ILE A 84 -0.12 -6.08 -14.17
N LEU A 85 -0.20 -4.81 -14.59
CA LEU A 85 -1.49 -4.15 -14.80
C LEU A 85 -2.30 -4.72 -15.97
N PRO A 86 -1.72 -5.06 -17.14
CA PRO A 86 -2.50 -5.66 -18.21
C PRO A 86 -3.16 -7.00 -17.82
N PRO A 87 -2.43 -8.02 -17.30
CA PRO A 87 -3.08 -9.25 -16.87
C PRO A 87 -4.02 -9.02 -15.67
N PHE A 88 -3.72 -8.07 -14.77
CA PHE A 88 -4.63 -7.71 -13.69
C PHE A 88 -5.95 -7.13 -14.22
N ALA A 89 -5.92 -6.20 -15.17
CA ALA A 89 -7.13 -5.59 -15.74
C ALA A 89 -8.01 -6.64 -16.46
N LEU A 90 -7.38 -7.56 -17.20
CA LEU A 90 -8.09 -8.68 -17.82
C LEU A 90 -8.70 -9.62 -16.77
N ALA A 91 -7.93 -9.99 -15.74
CA ALA A 91 -8.40 -10.84 -14.65
C ALA A 91 -9.52 -10.16 -13.85
N PHE A 92 -9.42 -8.85 -13.60
CA PHE A 92 -10.44 -8.05 -12.93
C PHE A 92 -11.74 -8.03 -13.73
N SER A 93 -11.67 -7.79 -15.04
CA SER A 93 -12.85 -7.82 -15.91
C SER A 93 -13.51 -9.20 -15.93
N TRP A 94 -12.71 -10.26 -16.09
CA TRP A 94 -13.21 -11.63 -16.03
C TRP A 94 -13.84 -11.95 -14.67
N PHE A 95 -13.19 -11.54 -13.58
CA PHE A 95 -13.69 -11.74 -12.23
C PHE A 95 -15.04 -11.05 -12.02
N MET A 96 -15.18 -9.82 -12.53
CA MET A 96 -16.43 -9.06 -12.48
C MET A 96 -17.56 -9.73 -13.27
N ASP A 97 -17.26 -10.35 -14.42
CA ASP A 97 -18.25 -11.12 -15.18
C ASP A 97 -18.61 -12.45 -14.51
N ALA A 98 -17.68 -13.07 -13.78
CA ALA A 98 -17.89 -14.32 -13.06
C ALA A 98 -18.58 -14.15 -11.71
N LEU A 99 -18.44 -12.99 -11.05
CA LEU A 99 -18.94 -12.71 -9.71
C LEU A 99 -20.45 -12.96 -9.53
N PRO A 100 -21.33 -12.59 -10.48
CA PRO A 100 -22.76 -12.90 -10.38
C PRO A 100 -23.10 -14.40 -10.37
N GLY A 101 -22.17 -15.25 -10.83
CA GLY A 101 -22.33 -16.71 -10.82
C GLY A 101 -21.99 -17.35 -9.48
N LEU A 102 -21.38 -16.62 -8.54
CA LEU A 102 -21.05 -17.13 -7.21
C LEU A 102 -22.24 -16.99 -6.24
N SER A 103 -22.29 -17.86 -5.23
CA SER A 103 -23.28 -17.66 -4.17
C SER A 103 -23.00 -16.35 -3.42
N PRO A 104 -24.04 -15.67 -2.88
CA PRO A 104 -23.87 -14.38 -2.21
C PRO A 104 -22.83 -14.39 -1.08
N ALA A 105 -22.70 -15.51 -0.38
CA ALA A 105 -21.71 -15.69 0.68
C ALA A 105 -20.27 -15.64 0.14
N HIS A 106 -19.99 -16.30 -0.99
CA HIS A 106 -18.66 -16.30 -1.60
C HIS A 106 -18.34 -14.95 -2.26
N ALA A 107 -19.30 -14.34 -2.95
CA ALA A 107 -19.11 -13.03 -3.57
C ALA A 107 -18.68 -11.98 -2.53
N ARG A 108 -19.34 -11.96 -1.36
CA ARG A 108 -18.98 -11.08 -0.24
C ARG A 108 -17.60 -11.32 0.36
N LEU A 109 -16.98 -12.48 0.16
CA LEU A 109 -15.60 -12.71 0.63
C LEU A 109 -14.56 -12.16 -0.35
N LEU A 110 -14.92 -12.04 -1.63
CA LEU A 110 -13.99 -11.77 -2.72
C LEU A 110 -14.00 -10.29 -3.14
N GLY A 111 -15.09 -9.56 -2.91
CA GLY A 111 -15.12 -8.12 -3.15
C GLY A 111 -16.48 -7.48 -2.86
N PRO A 112 -16.53 -6.13 -2.77
CA PRO A 112 -17.77 -5.38 -2.58
C PRO A 112 -18.53 -5.16 -3.90
N TYR A 113 -18.10 -5.81 -4.97
CA TYR A 113 -18.47 -5.49 -6.33
C TYR A 113 -19.84 -6.06 -6.71
N VAL A 114 -20.66 -5.25 -7.37
CA VAL A 114 -21.98 -5.61 -7.89
C VAL A 114 -22.16 -4.99 -9.27
N GLY A 115 -22.18 -5.81 -10.33
CA GLY A 115 -22.29 -5.33 -11.72
C GLY A 115 -21.56 -6.22 -12.72
N ARG A 116 -21.30 -5.68 -13.93
CA ARG A 116 -20.43 -6.27 -14.97
C ARG A 116 -19.39 -5.22 -15.35
N ALA A 117 -18.11 -5.60 -15.41
CA ALA A 117 -17.06 -4.68 -15.82
C ALA A 117 -16.82 -4.75 -17.33
N HIS A 118 -16.54 -3.61 -17.95
CA HIS A 118 -16.05 -3.57 -19.33
C HIS A 118 -14.55 -3.26 -19.31
N PRO A 119 -13.67 -4.15 -19.84
CA PRO A 119 -12.23 -4.12 -19.60
C PRO A 119 -11.50 -2.88 -20.14
N LEU A 120 -12.17 -1.98 -20.87
CA LEU A 120 -11.56 -0.90 -21.63
C LEU A 120 -12.41 0.39 -21.68
N ARG A 121 -13.45 0.51 -20.84
CA ARG A 121 -14.29 1.71 -20.79
C ARG A 121 -13.97 2.56 -19.57
N PHE A 122 -12.98 3.42 -19.69
CA PHE A 122 -12.67 4.39 -18.63
C PHE A 122 -13.66 5.54 -18.66
N THR A 123 -14.49 5.66 -17.63
CA THR A 123 -15.35 6.81 -17.41
C THR A 123 -14.60 7.81 -16.53
N LEU A 124 -14.31 9.00 -17.07
CA LEU A 124 -13.71 10.08 -16.29
C LEU A 124 -14.72 10.71 -15.31
N GLY A 125 -16.00 10.35 -15.42
CA GLY A 125 -17.10 10.88 -14.62
C GLY A 125 -17.40 12.35 -14.92
N PRO A 126 -18.48 12.91 -14.36
CA PRO A 126 -18.85 14.31 -14.57
C PRO A 126 -17.99 15.30 -13.77
N ASP A 127 -17.28 14.84 -12.72
CA ASP A 127 -16.47 15.71 -11.84
C ASP A 127 -14.95 15.41 -11.95
N PRO A 128 -14.24 16.13 -12.83
CA PRO A 128 -12.79 15.96 -12.99
C PRO A 128 -11.99 16.45 -11.77
N TRP A 129 -12.56 17.34 -10.94
CA TRP A 129 -11.86 17.90 -9.78
C TRP A 129 -11.84 16.90 -8.62
N GLU A 130 -12.95 16.20 -8.40
CA GLU A 130 -12.99 15.07 -7.45
C GLU A 130 -11.99 13.98 -7.85
N LEU A 131 -11.93 13.63 -9.15
CA LEU A 131 -10.96 12.64 -9.65
C LEU A 131 -9.52 13.10 -9.39
N LEU A 132 -9.19 14.35 -9.72
CA LEU A 132 -7.86 14.91 -9.49
C LEU A 132 -7.50 14.89 -8.00
N GLY A 133 -8.44 15.25 -7.12
CA GLY A 133 -8.26 15.18 -5.67
C GLY A 133 -7.96 13.76 -5.17
N ARG A 134 -8.68 12.75 -5.68
CA ARG A 134 -8.42 11.33 -5.35
C ARG A 134 -7.07 10.85 -5.86
N ILE A 135 -6.67 11.25 -7.06
CA ILE A 135 -5.34 10.92 -7.62
C ILE A 135 -4.25 11.56 -6.74
N ALA A 136 -4.34 12.86 -6.46
CA ALA A 136 -3.36 13.54 -5.62
C ALA A 136 -3.28 12.94 -4.20
N GLY A 137 -4.43 12.62 -3.59
CA GLY A 137 -4.50 11.94 -2.30
C GLY A 137 -3.81 10.57 -2.32
N ASN A 138 -4.00 9.78 -3.39
CA ASN A 138 -3.33 8.49 -3.54
C ASN A 138 -1.80 8.60 -3.62
N ALA A 139 -1.26 9.68 -4.20
CA ALA A 139 0.19 9.89 -4.22
C ALA A 139 0.75 10.08 -2.80
N ALA A 140 0.06 10.87 -1.97
CA ALA A 140 0.44 11.09 -0.57
C ALA A 140 0.31 9.81 0.27
N VAL A 141 -0.79 9.05 0.09
CA VAL A 141 -1.00 7.76 0.75
C VAL A 141 0.07 6.75 0.36
N ALA A 142 0.29 6.53 -0.94
CA ALA A 142 1.27 5.57 -1.42
C ALA A 142 2.67 5.89 -0.89
N PHE A 143 3.08 7.16 -0.95
CA PHE A 143 4.38 7.56 -0.44
C PHE A 143 4.50 7.36 1.09
N GLY A 144 3.51 7.80 1.86
CA GLY A 144 3.49 7.64 3.31
C GLY A 144 3.54 6.17 3.73
N GLU A 145 2.70 5.33 3.13
CA GLU A 145 2.68 3.90 3.40
C GLU A 145 4.00 3.22 3.01
N GLU A 146 4.58 3.53 1.84
CA GLU A 146 5.88 2.96 1.48
C GLU A 146 7.01 3.42 2.41
N PHE A 147 7.00 4.66 2.87
CA PHE A 147 7.97 5.12 3.87
C PHE A 147 7.82 4.37 5.20
N PHE A 148 6.59 4.17 5.67
CA PHE A 148 6.33 3.45 6.91
C PHE A 148 6.69 1.96 6.79
N TYR A 149 6.19 1.27 5.76
CA TYR A 149 6.31 -0.19 5.65
C TYR A 149 7.63 -0.63 4.99
N ARG A 150 8.02 -0.04 3.86
CA ARG A 150 9.23 -0.43 3.08
C ARG A 150 10.47 0.31 3.53
N GLY A 151 10.28 1.51 4.07
CA GLY A 151 11.33 2.22 4.77
C GLY A 151 11.52 1.68 6.18
N TYR A 152 10.75 2.20 7.13
CA TYR A 152 11.00 1.97 8.55
C TYR A 152 10.77 0.51 9.00
N VAL A 153 9.57 -0.05 8.85
CA VAL A 153 9.26 -1.39 9.36
C VAL A 153 10.21 -2.45 8.76
N THR A 154 10.42 -2.40 7.44
CA THR A 154 11.37 -3.31 6.77
C THR A 154 12.79 -3.12 7.28
N LEU A 155 13.29 -1.88 7.42
CA LEU A 155 14.62 -1.60 7.99
C LEU A 155 14.79 -2.25 9.38
N ARG A 156 13.84 -2.03 10.30
CA ARG A 156 13.90 -2.59 11.65
C ARG A 156 13.84 -4.13 11.65
N LEU A 157 13.03 -4.72 10.77
CA LEU A 157 12.95 -6.17 10.62
C LEU A 157 14.24 -6.75 10.02
N GLU A 158 14.86 -6.07 9.05
CA GLU A 158 16.13 -6.48 8.41
C GLU A 158 17.30 -6.42 9.40
N GLU A 159 17.32 -5.48 10.34
CA GLU A 159 18.31 -5.46 11.42
C GLU A 159 18.27 -6.73 12.30
N ARG A 160 17.09 -7.36 12.45
CA ARG A 160 16.96 -8.64 13.15
C ARG A 160 17.16 -9.85 12.23
N TRP A 161 16.64 -9.75 11.01
CA TRP A 161 16.57 -10.82 10.02
C TRP A 161 17.01 -10.29 8.65
N PRO A 162 18.33 -10.18 8.40
CA PRO A 162 18.85 -9.72 7.12
C PRO A 162 18.36 -10.60 5.96
N PRO A 163 18.28 -10.06 4.74
CA PRO A 163 17.92 -10.84 3.56
C PRO A 163 18.96 -11.95 3.32
N VAL A 164 18.47 -13.18 3.08
CA VAL A 164 19.31 -14.37 2.88
C VAL A 164 19.22 -14.95 1.47
N ARG A 165 18.34 -14.40 0.63
CA ARG A 165 18.11 -14.88 -0.75
C ARG A 165 18.10 -13.72 -1.72
N ARG A 166 18.39 -14.01 -2.99
CA ARG A 166 18.15 -13.10 -4.11
C ARG A 166 17.01 -13.63 -4.96
N ILE A 167 15.98 -12.81 -5.16
CA ILE A 167 14.86 -13.13 -6.04
C ILE A 167 14.93 -12.12 -7.19
N LEU A 168 15.17 -12.58 -8.41
CA LEU A 168 15.34 -11.73 -9.60
C LEU A 168 16.33 -10.57 -9.38
N GLY A 169 17.42 -10.83 -8.64
CA GLY A 169 18.45 -9.84 -8.37
C GLY A 169 18.20 -8.91 -7.17
N ALA A 170 17.02 -8.95 -6.54
CA ALA A 170 16.73 -8.19 -5.31
C ALA A 170 17.01 -9.04 -4.04
N PRO A 171 17.71 -8.50 -3.03
CA PRO A 171 17.93 -9.18 -1.75
C PRO A 171 16.63 -9.23 -0.93
N MET A 172 16.04 -10.42 -0.81
CA MET A 172 14.75 -10.64 -0.15
C MET A 172 14.90 -11.64 1.00
N GLY A 173 14.11 -11.46 2.06
CA GLY A 173 14.15 -12.30 3.25
C GLY A 173 12.87 -12.25 4.06
N LYS A 174 12.93 -12.74 5.30
CA LYS A 174 11.79 -12.79 6.22
C LYS A 174 11.19 -11.40 6.49
N ALA A 175 12.04 -10.37 6.55
CA ALA A 175 11.59 -8.99 6.76
C ALA A 175 10.59 -8.52 5.70
N ALA A 176 10.88 -8.74 4.41
CA ALA A 176 10.00 -8.37 3.31
C ALA A 176 8.62 -9.07 3.39
N LEU A 177 8.62 -10.37 3.71
CA LEU A 177 7.39 -11.14 3.88
C LEU A 177 6.56 -10.62 5.07
N LEU A 178 7.20 -10.40 6.23
CA LEU A 178 6.52 -9.92 7.42
C LEU A 178 5.98 -8.49 7.24
N ALA A 179 6.74 -7.61 6.59
CA ALA A 179 6.28 -6.27 6.26
C ALA A 179 5.05 -6.30 5.34
N ALA A 180 5.02 -7.19 4.34
CA ALA A 180 3.85 -7.37 3.48
C ALA A 180 2.62 -7.93 4.24
N VAL A 181 2.83 -8.85 5.20
CA VAL A 181 1.76 -9.33 6.09
C VAL A 181 1.22 -8.20 6.95
N LEU A 182 2.08 -7.42 7.61
CA LEU A 182 1.66 -6.28 8.44
C LEU A 182 0.94 -5.21 7.62
N PHE A 183 1.37 -4.97 6.38
CA PHE A 183 0.70 -4.07 5.45
C PHE A 183 -0.74 -4.53 5.14
N ALA A 184 -0.91 -5.81 4.79
CA ALA A 184 -2.22 -6.38 4.52
C ALA A 184 -3.13 -6.39 5.75
N LEU A 185 -2.60 -6.74 6.92
CA LEU A 185 -3.35 -6.68 8.17
C LEU A 185 -3.76 -5.24 8.53
N GLY A 186 -2.91 -4.25 8.24
CA GLY A 186 -3.24 -2.84 8.45
C GLY A 186 -4.42 -2.36 7.62
N HIS A 187 -4.68 -3.00 6.48
CA HIS A 187 -5.85 -2.70 5.66
C HIS A 187 -7.17 -3.18 6.28
N LEU A 188 -7.15 -4.00 7.34
CA LEU A 188 -8.35 -4.41 8.08
C LEU A 188 -8.88 -3.32 9.04
N LEU A 189 -8.30 -2.12 9.06
CA LEU A 189 -8.94 -0.94 9.64
C LEU A 189 -10.36 -0.75 9.08
N GLU A 190 -10.53 -1.06 7.80
CA GLU A 190 -11.83 -1.32 7.21
C GLU A 190 -12.04 -2.85 7.13
N PRO A 191 -12.89 -3.46 7.97
CA PRO A 191 -12.92 -4.90 8.17
C PRO A 191 -13.58 -5.63 6.99
N ALA A 192 -12.77 -5.97 5.99
CA ALA A 192 -13.19 -6.66 4.78
C ALA A 192 -12.13 -7.70 4.32
N PRO A 193 -12.49 -8.99 4.15
CA PRO A 193 -11.52 -10.05 3.85
C PRO A 193 -10.71 -9.83 2.57
N TRP A 194 -11.35 -9.33 1.51
CA TRP A 194 -10.70 -9.08 0.22
C TRP A 194 -9.59 -8.03 0.29
N ARG A 195 -9.60 -7.15 1.32
CA ARG A 195 -8.52 -6.17 1.51
C ARG A 195 -7.19 -6.83 1.86
N LEU A 196 -7.18 -8.09 2.31
CA LEU A 196 -5.95 -8.86 2.51
C LEU A 196 -5.23 -9.18 1.20
N PHE A 197 -5.90 -9.09 0.04
CA PHE A 197 -5.26 -9.30 -1.26
C PHE A 197 -4.16 -8.28 -1.56
N VAL A 198 -4.15 -7.11 -0.88
CA VAL A 198 -3.04 -6.15 -0.97
C VAL A 198 -1.70 -6.73 -0.51
N PHE A 199 -1.70 -7.89 0.16
CA PHE A 199 -0.49 -8.69 0.43
C PHE A 199 0.33 -8.98 -0.83
N PHE A 200 -0.31 -9.27 -1.96
CA PHE A 200 0.38 -9.62 -3.20
C PHE A 200 1.12 -8.44 -3.85
N PRO A 201 0.47 -7.29 -4.13
CA PRO A 201 1.19 -6.11 -4.60
C PRO A 201 2.21 -5.63 -3.56
N ALA A 202 1.95 -5.85 -2.27
CA ALA A 202 2.90 -5.54 -1.23
C ALA A 202 4.25 -6.26 -1.34
N LEU A 203 4.27 -7.49 -1.87
CA LEU A 203 5.52 -8.21 -2.17
C LEU A 203 6.28 -7.59 -3.36
N ILE A 204 5.56 -7.07 -4.35
CA ILE A 204 6.16 -6.36 -5.49
C ILE A 204 6.83 -5.06 -5.01
N PHE A 205 6.15 -4.30 -4.15
CA PHE A 205 6.70 -3.08 -3.58
C PHE A 205 7.95 -3.36 -2.72
N ALA A 206 7.93 -4.44 -1.93
CA ALA A 206 9.10 -4.90 -1.19
C ALA A 206 10.26 -5.29 -2.12
N TRP A 207 9.97 -5.97 -3.24
CA TRP A 207 10.97 -6.30 -4.25
C TRP A 207 11.58 -5.05 -4.89
N LEU A 208 10.75 -4.06 -5.26
CA LEU A 208 11.21 -2.79 -5.83
C LEU A 208 12.16 -2.06 -4.86
N ARG A 209 11.76 -1.92 -3.59
CA ARG A 209 12.62 -1.32 -2.55
C ARG A 209 13.92 -2.09 -2.38
N ALA A 210 13.87 -3.42 -2.33
CA ALA A 210 15.07 -4.23 -2.20
C ALA A 210 16.00 -4.10 -3.42
N ARG A 211 15.42 -3.98 -4.63
CA ARG A 211 16.18 -3.91 -5.89
C ARG A 211 16.95 -2.60 -6.04
N THR A 212 16.35 -1.47 -5.65
CA THR A 212 16.93 -0.13 -5.85
C THR A 212 17.56 0.43 -4.59
N GLY A 213 17.09 0.00 -3.41
CA GLY A 213 17.48 0.52 -2.12
C GLY A 213 16.81 1.87 -1.78
N THR A 214 15.75 2.25 -2.50
CA THR A 214 14.93 3.44 -2.20
C THR A 214 13.47 3.00 -2.10
N ILE A 215 12.62 3.83 -1.48
CA ILE A 215 11.17 3.61 -1.48
C ILE A 215 10.47 4.22 -2.69
N VAL A 216 11.16 5.04 -3.49
CA VAL A 216 10.55 5.89 -4.51
C VAL A 216 9.93 5.05 -5.63
N GLY A 217 10.65 4.03 -6.12
CA GLY A 217 10.11 3.12 -7.14
C GLY A 217 8.89 2.34 -6.64
N ALA A 218 8.94 1.90 -5.37
CA ALA A 218 7.79 1.25 -4.73
C ALA A 218 6.60 2.20 -4.61
N ALA A 219 6.80 3.45 -4.19
CA ALA A 219 5.75 4.45 -4.03
C ALA A 219 5.11 4.83 -5.37
N ILE A 220 5.89 4.99 -6.43
CA ILE A 220 5.39 5.24 -7.78
C ILE A 220 4.54 4.05 -8.26
N CYS A 221 5.04 2.81 -8.13
CA CYS A 221 4.31 1.62 -8.54
C CYS A 221 3.01 1.46 -7.75
N HIS A 222 3.05 1.67 -6.44
CA HIS A 222 1.89 1.62 -5.55
C HIS A 222 0.85 2.68 -5.96
N PHE A 223 1.27 3.94 -6.15
CA PHE A 223 0.40 5.00 -6.65
C PHE A 223 -0.29 4.62 -7.96
N ILE A 224 0.46 4.12 -8.95
CA ILE A 224 -0.10 3.72 -10.24
C ILE A 224 -1.08 2.55 -10.08
N PHE A 225 -0.80 1.58 -9.22
CA PHE A 225 -1.71 0.47 -8.93
C PHE A 225 -3.03 0.98 -8.34
N ASN A 226 -2.97 1.87 -7.36
CA ASN A 226 -4.17 2.44 -6.74
C ASN A 226 -4.99 3.27 -7.73
N VAL A 227 -4.34 4.11 -8.55
CA VAL A 227 -5.03 4.89 -9.57
C VAL A 227 -5.65 3.97 -10.63
N THR A 228 -4.95 2.92 -11.05
CA THR A 228 -5.49 1.96 -12.01
C THR A 228 -6.72 1.26 -11.45
N LEU A 229 -6.67 0.80 -10.19
CA LEU A 229 -7.83 0.20 -9.52
C LEU A 229 -8.99 1.19 -9.41
N LEU A 230 -8.73 2.43 -8.98
CA LEU A 230 -9.74 3.51 -8.93
C LEU A 230 -10.43 3.72 -10.28
N LEU A 231 -9.66 3.72 -11.37
CA LEU A 231 -10.19 3.88 -12.73
C LEU A 231 -11.00 2.67 -13.18
N LEU A 232 -10.55 1.45 -12.86
CA LEU A 232 -11.28 0.21 -13.15
C LEU A 232 -12.59 0.11 -12.37
N GLU A 233 -12.59 0.50 -11.10
CA GLU A 233 -13.80 0.52 -10.26
C GLU A 233 -14.81 1.56 -10.80
N ARG A 234 -14.34 2.75 -11.16
CA ARG A 234 -15.19 3.77 -11.80
C ARG A 234 -15.75 3.29 -13.14
N ALA A 235 -14.94 2.59 -13.95
CA ALA A 235 -15.38 2.00 -15.21
C ALA A 235 -16.45 0.90 -15.04
N ALA A 236 -16.39 0.15 -13.93
CA ALA A 236 -17.27 -0.98 -13.67
C ALA A 236 -18.62 -0.62 -13.05
N PHE A 237 -18.72 0.53 -12.37
CA PHE A 237 -19.91 0.96 -11.62
C PHE A 237 -20.51 2.31 -12.07
N ALA A 238 -20.03 2.87 -13.19
CA ALA A 238 -20.60 4.06 -13.82
C ALA A 238 -21.63 3.72 -14.91
#